data_AF-A0A920L8W2-F1
#
_entry.id   AF-A0A920L8W2-F1
#
_cell.length_a   1.000
_cell.length_b   1.000
_cell.length_c   1.000
_cell.angle_alpha   90.00
_cell.angle_beta   90.00
_cell.angle_gamma   90.00
#
_symmetry.space_group_name_H-M   'P 1'
#
loop_
_entity.id
_entity.type
_entity.pdbx_description
1 polymer ?
#
loop_
_entity_poly.entity_id
_entity_poly.type
_entity_poly.pdbx_seq_one_letter_code
_entity_poly.pdbx_strand_id
1 'polypeptide(L)' 'MFGIAGSAVIGKNCAIGGGAGIQGHIQICDNTHVTGMSKISSSITKPGVYSSGTPFMENKIWLKNAALFKKLEKLLKK' A
#
# COMPACT_ATOMS: atom_id res chain seq x y z
N MET A 1 -9.69 8.14 8.93
CA MET A 1 -8.98 9.28 8.31
C MET A 1 -8.04 8.73 7.24
N PHE A 2 -8.01 9.30 6.04
CA PHE A 2 -6.99 9.00 5.01
C PHE A 2 -6.14 10.27 4.80
N GLY A 3 -4.94 10.13 4.24
CA GLY A 3 -4.02 11.26 4.07
C GLY A 3 -3.31 11.24 2.72
N ILE A 4 -3.19 12.42 2.12
CA ILE A 4 -2.45 12.62 0.87
C ILE A 4 -1.37 13.66 1.17
N ALA A 5 -0.10 13.27 1.00
CA ALA A 5 1.01 14.19 1.15
C ALA A 5 1.15 15.13 -0.06
N GLY A 6 1.81 16.27 0.16
CA GLY A 6 1.90 17.35 -0.82
C GLY A 6 2.44 16.93 -2.18
N SER A 7 1.98 17.62 -3.23
CA SER A 7 2.39 17.40 -4.63
C SER A 7 2.06 16.02 -5.21
N ALA A 8 1.23 15.22 -4.53
CA ALA A 8 0.67 14.03 -5.13
C ALA A 8 -0.40 14.41 -6.16
N VAL A 9 -0.37 13.77 -7.32
CA VAL A 9 -1.35 13.97 -8.39
C VAL A 9 -2.23 12.73 -8.48
N ILE A 10 -3.53 12.90 -8.29
CA ILE A 10 -4.51 11.82 -8.39
C ILE A 10 -5.27 11.97 -9.71
N GLY A 11 -5.34 10.90 -10.47
CA GLY A 11 -6.11 10.81 -11.71
C GLY A 11 -7.62 10.85 -11.48
N LYS A 12 -8.35 10.67 -12.58
CA LYS A 12 -9.82 10.64 -12.60
C LYS A 12 -10.35 9.28 -12.18
N ASN A 13 -11.55 9.26 -11.57
CA ASN A 13 -12.25 8.04 -11.16
C ASN A 13 -11.42 7.13 -10.22
N CYS A 14 -10.61 7.74 -9.35
CA CYS A 14 -9.87 7.00 -8.33
C CYS A 14 -10.73 6.81 -7.08
N ALA A 15 -10.65 5.62 -6.48
CA ALA A 15 -11.23 5.31 -5.18
C ALA A 15 -10.12 5.15 -4.15
N ILE A 16 -10.12 5.97 -3.11
CA ILE A 16 -9.14 5.91 -2.02
C ILE A 16 -9.82 5.38 -0.76
N GLY A 17 -9.46 4.18 -0.35
CA GLY A 17 -10.00 3.52 0.83
C GLY A 17 -9.66 4.25 2.14
N GLY A 18 -10.55 4.15 3.13
CA GLY A 18 -10.33 4.76 4.43
C GLY A 18 -9.05 4.24 5.12
N GLY A 19 -8.31 5.13 5.78
CA GLY A 19 -7.04 4.77 6.41
C GLY A 19 -5.86 4.68 5.44
N ALA A 20 -6.08 4.87 4.14
CA ALA A 20 -4.98 4.89 3.18
C ALA A 20 -4.11 6.15 3.33
N GLY A 21 -2.82 5.99 3.04
CA GLY A 21 -1.83 7.05 3.00
C GLY A 21 -1.14 7.10 1.65
N ILE A 22 -1.18 8.26 1.00
CA ILE A 22 -0.53 8.51 -0.29
C ILE A 22 0.72 9.36 -0.05
N GLN A 23 1.88 8.87 -0.50
CA GLN A 23 3.15 9.61 -0.45
C GLN A 23 3.07 10.91 -1.28
N GLY A 24 3.90 11.89 -0.97
CA GLY A 24 3.99 13.13 -1.74
C GLY A 24 4.76 12.92 -3.05
N HIS A 25 4.59 13.83 -3.99
CA HIS A 25 5.33 13.85 -5.27
C HIS A 25 5.20 12.59 -6.13
N ILE A 26 4.10 11.85 -5.99
CA ILE A 26 3.78 10.69 -6.84
C ILE A 26 2.54 10.94 -7.68
N GLN A 27 2.39 10.14 -8.73
CA GLN A 27 1.23 10.20 -9.63
C GLN A 27 0.43 8.90 -9.54
N ILE A 28 -0.87 9.01 -9.39
CA ILE A 28 -1.81 7.89 -9.46
C ILE A 28 -2.63 8.04 -10.73
N CYS A 29 -2.56 7.06 -11.63
CA CYS A 29 -3.31 7.09 -12.87
C CYS A 29 -4.82 6.93 -12.65
N ASP A 30 -5.59 7.26 -13.69
CA ASP A 30 -7.03 7.13 -13.71
C ASP A 30 -7.51 5.69 -13.40
N ASN A 31 -8.72 5.57 -12.88
CA ASN A 31 -9.38 4.28 -12.57
C ASN A 31 -8.58 3.39 -11.60
N THR A 32 -7.94 4.02 -10.61
CA THR A 32 -7.20 3.32 -9.55
C THR A 32 -8.03 3.17 -8.29
N HIS A 33 -8.10 1.97 -7.74
CA HIS A 33 -8.72 1.68 -6.45
C HIS A 33 -7.62 1.33 -5.43
N VAL A 34 -7.37 2.21 -4.48
CA VAL A 34 -6.50 1.95 -3.32
C VAL A 34 -7.35 1.40 -2.19
N THR A 35 -7.06 0.18 -1.72
CA THR A 35 -7.82 -0.43 -0.62
C THR A 35 -7.52 0.25 0.72
N GLY A 36 -8.41 0.06 1.69
CA GLY A 36 -8.26 0.66 3.02
C GLY A 36 -6.95 0.28 3.71
N MET A 37 -6.46 1.17 4.57
CA MET A 37 -5.20 0.99 5.32
C MET A 37 -3.93 0.79 4.46
N SER A 38 -4.01 1.06 3.15
CA SER A 38 -2.86 0.97 2.25
C SER A 38 -1.97 2.21 2.30
N LYS A 39 -0.66 2.01 2.22
CA LYS A 39 0.37 3.03 2.09
C LYS A 39 0.99 2.96 0.70
N ILE A 40 0.65 3.93 -0.15
CA ILE A 40 1.18 4.04 -1.51
C ILE A 40 2.47 4.86 -1.48
N SER A 41 3.61 4.21 -1.71
CA SER A 41 4.94 4.83 -1.67
C SER A 41 5.54 5.16 -3.03
N SER A 42 4.89 4.77 -4.13
CA SER A 42 5.36 4.97 -5.49
C SER A 42 4.20 5.29 -6.44
N SER A 43 4.53 5.89 -7.58
CA SER A 43 3.53 6.21 -8.62
C SER A 43 2.85 4.97 -9.18
N ILE A 44 1.56 5.06 -9.42
CA ILE A 44 0.72 4.04 -10.03
C ILE A 44 0.47 4.47 -11.48
N THR A 45 1.03 3.71 -12.43
CA THR A 45 0.96 4.02 -13.87
C THR A 45 -0.04 3.16 -14.62
N LYS A 46 -0.67 2.18 -13.95
CA LYS A 46 -1.63 1.26 -14.54
C LYS A 46 -2.92 1.25 -13.71
N PRO A 47 -4.09 1.32 -14.37
CA PRO A 47 -5.36 1.23 -13.66
C PRO A 47 -5.48 -0.13 -12.97
N GLY A 48 -6.19 -0.18 -11.84
CA GLY A 48 -6.39 -1.42 -11.11
C GLY A 48 -6.59 -1.23 -9.60
N VAL A 49 -6.56 -2.35 -8.89
CA VAL A 49 -6.72 -2.40 -7.43
C VAL A 49 -5.36 -2.58 -6.78
N TYR A 50 -5.02 -1.68 -5.86
CA TYR A 50 -3.75 -1.66 -5.13
C TYR A 50 -4.00 -1.81 -3.64
N SER A 51 -3.22 -2.68 -3.01
CA SER A 51 -3.28 -2.96 -1.58
C SER A 51 -1.88 -2.98 -1.00
N SER A 52 -1.73 -2.50 0.23
CA SER A 52 -0.51 -2.70 1.00
C SER A 52 -0.82 -2.85 2.48
N GLY A 53 0.17 -3.33 3.24
CA GLY A 53 0.03 -3.56 4.67
C GLY A 53 0.03 -5.04 5.01
N THR A 54 -0.02 -5.34 6.31
CA THR A 54 -0.05 -6.72 6.80
C THR A 54 -1.48 -7.12 7.15
N PRO A 55 -1.92 -8.34 6.81
CA PRO A 55 -3.23 -8.85 7.24
C PRO A 55 -3.42 -8.81 8.76
N PHE A 56 -4.67 -8.65 9.19
CA PHE A 56 -5.04 -8.78 10.60
C PHE A 56 -4.92 -10.24 11.05
N MET A 57 -4.17 -10.48 12.11
CA MET A 57 -3.85 -11.81 12.63
C MET A 57 -3.70 -11.74 14.15
N GLU A 58 -3.84 -12.88 14.83
CA GLU A 58 -3.50 -13.01 16.26
C GLU A 58 -2.05 -12.56 16.50
N ASN A 59 -1.80 -11.78 17.56
CA ASN A 59 -0.50 -11.12 17.80
C ASN A 59 0.70 -12.07 17.71
N LYS A 60 0.57 -13.27 18.30
CA LYS A 60 1.63 -14.30 18.27
C LYS A 60 1.94 -14.78 16.85
N ILE A 61 0.93 -14.91 16.00
CA ILE A 61 1.07 -15.29 14.59
C ILE A 61 1.65 -14.13 13.80
N TRP A 62 1.15 -12.91 14.04
CA TRP A 62 1.63 -11.70 13.39
C TRP A 62 3.13 -11.47 13.64
N LEU A 63 3.60 -11.58 14.88
CA LEU A 63 5.02 -11.40 15.22
C LEU A 63 5.93 -12.39 14.49
N LYS A 64 5.51 -13.66 14.39
CA LYS A 64 6.25 -14.70 13.65
C LYS A 64 6.33 -14.34 12.16
N ASN A 65 5.20 -13.99 11.56
CA ASN A 65 5.13 -13.66 10.13
C ASN A 65 5.90 -12.37 9.80
N ALA A 66 5.83 -11.34 10.66
CA ALA A 66 6.58 -10.11 10.52
C ALA A 66 8.10 -10.35 10.57
N ALA A 67 8.57 -11.24 11.45
CA ALA A 67 9.98 -11.62 11.51
C ALA A 67 10.43 -12.41 10.27
N LEU A 68 9.56 -13.25 9.71
CA LEU A 68 9.83 -13.97 8.46
C LEU A 68 9.89 -13.03 7.26
N PHE A 69 9.02 -12.02 7.21
CA PHE A 69 9.01 -11.03 6.13
C PHE A 69 10.36 -10.32 5.98
N LYS A 70 11.03 -9.97 7.10
CA LYS A 70 12.40 -9.41 7.10
C LYS A 70 13.46 -10.38 6.57
N LYS A 71 13.22 -11.69 6.65
CA LYS A 71 14.15 -12.75 6.21
C LYS A 71 13.81 -13.30 4.83
N LEU A 72 12.76 -12.80 4.18
CA LEU A 72 12.22 -13.35 2.94
C LEU A 72 13.29 -13.45 1.84
N GLU A 73 14.11 -12.42 1.66
CA GLU A 73 15.20 -12.43 0.68
C GLU A 73 16.19 -13.59 0.91
N LYS A 74 16.56 -13.87 2.16
CA LYS A 74 17.46 -14.96 2.51
C LYS A 74 16.83 -16.34 2.31
N LEU A 75 15.50 -16.44 2.50
CA LEU A 75 14.75 -17.68 2.30
C LEU A 75 14.57 -18.01 0.82
N LEU A 76 14.42 -16.99 -0.04
CA LEU A 76 14.25 -17.16 -1.49
C LEU A 76 15.56 -17.41 -2.25
N LYS A 77 16.71 -17.06 -1.68
CA LYS A 77 18.05 -17.29 -2.25
C LYS A 77 18.61 -18.70 -1.96
N LYS A 78 17.80 -19.59 -1.40
CA LYS A 78 18.19 -20.96 -1.03
C LYS A 78 17.44 -21.96 -1.90
#